data_AF-A0AAI9XNR1-F1
#
_entry.id   AF-A0AAI9XNR1-F1
#
_cell.length_a   1.000
_cell.length_b   1.000
_cell.length_c   1.000
_cell.angle_alpha   90.00
_cell.angle_beta   90.00
_cell.angle_gamma   90.00
#
_symmetry.space_group_name_H-M   'P 1'
#
loop_
_entity.id
_entity.type
_entity.pdbx_description
1 polymer ?
#
loop_
_entity_poly.entity_id
_entity_poly.type
_entity_poly.pdbx_seq_one_letter_code
_entity_poly.pdbx_strand_id
1 'polypeptide(L)'
;MAVHLQRRLLQDFAELQRNPYPRVALHTRENDVRRACLVLQPEGWMPMHTTVNFGDQCFVTKTNFRDTKLGVGVMVPKRKRVIESEFDLISLPAFQDLGVRFSVHNVAFEHWLPLPLSRRHWSSVKDYVTPVMHSLAVAISLPSANNSAVGVLAAFMNDIVVRLNQVDAHTSSSGAAYRGNDNVRIPQMSTLRHASEKAIESYFHLFHLLLCLATADPKLVTDANNKIKRFMGGKTSKISCPNLGHLLVYLLISDIDMTEAMRKAIITEAITRNVVWMLDRRGSNMPELSYLEPDYVSGYRLKRTFEANRTSYRLLMFSELFRRIARPSNEKTLEQIRDELFDRHGAPPTGAALQLSTEVRRLHDIDNFPHFFNEMGIVRHPSAENFTSVLRDCVKDSMKRGYSVWGLPVPTALALRSRIEPNVGVRANLVVRNPPGPRYMSRITFFPDKDRRS
;
A
#
# COMPACT_ATOMS: atom_id res chain seq x y z
N MET A 1 8.98 12.29 -6.98
CA MET A 1 7.93 13.25 -6.56
C MET A 1 8.21 14.09 -5.32
N ALA A 2 9.00 13.71 -4.33
CA ALA A 2 9.83 14.65 -3.57
C ALA A 2 10.89 15.20 -4.52
N VAL A 3 11.50 14.39 -5.40
CA VAL A 3 12.26 14.96 -6.53
C VAL A 3 11.39 15.76 -7.49
N HIS A 4 10.06 15.63 -7.51
CA HIS A 4 9.21 16.37 -8.45
C HIS A 4 8.50 17.57 -7.81
N LEU A 5 8.25 17.56 -6.49
CA LEU A 5 7.77 18.67 -5.66
C LEU A 5 8.94 19.51 -5.16
N GLN A 6 10.11 18.91 -4.90
CA GLN A 6 11.38 19.60 -4.73
C GLN A 6 11.89 20.09 -6.09
N ARG A 7 11.78 19.34 -7.21
CA ARG A 7 12.08 19.92 -8.55
C ARG A 7 11.03 20.92 -8.99
N ARG A 8 9.74 20.79 -8.60
CA ARG A 8 8.71 21.82 -8.84
C ARG A 8 8.99 23.04 -7.97
N LEU A 9 9.24 22.88 -6.67
CA LEU A 9 9.65 23.95 -5.77
C LEU A 9 10.96 24.60 -6.23
N LEU A 10 11.95 23.83 -6.70
CA LEU A 10 13.18 24.33 -7.32
C LEU A 10 12.94 24.98 -8.69
N GLN A 11 11.94 24.53 -9.46
CA GLN A 11 11.51 25.17 -10.71
C GLN A 11 10.76 26.47 -10.43
N ASP A 12 9.90 26.51 -9.42
CA ASP A 12 9.18 27.69 -8.93
C ASP A 12 10.20 28.68 -8.32
N PHE A 13 11.22 28.20 -7.59
CA PHE A 13 12.36 29.00 -7.14
C PHE A 13 13.17 29.52 -8.34
N ALA A 14 13.48 28.69 -9.32
CA ALA A 14 14.23 29.09 -10.52
C ALA A 14 13.43 30.04 -11.42
N GLU A 15 12.10 29.92 -11.46
CA GLU A 15 11.18 30.82 -12.16
C GLU A 15 11.11 32.17 -11.45
N LEU A 16 10.97 32.18 -10.12
CA LEU A 16 11.03 33.39 -9.31
C LEU A 16 12.42 34.06 -9.31
N GLN A 17 13.49 33.30 -9.54
CA GLN A 17 14.85 33.84 -9.70
C GLN A 17 15.15 34.33 -11.13
N ARG A 18 14.60 33.67 -12.16
CA ARG A 18 14.78 34.07 -13.57
C ARG A 18 13.84 35.19 -14.00
N ASN A 19 12.60 35.17 -13.52
CA ASN A 19 11.55 36.17 -13.74
C ASN A 19 10.99 36.61 -12.37
N PRO A 20 11.77 37.35 -11.57
CA PRO A 20 11.29 37.87 -10.30
C PRO A 20 10.11 38.81 -10.56
N TYR A 21 9.01 38.59 -9.83
CA TYR A 21 7.96 39.60 -9.78
C TYR A 21 8.56 40.91 -9.26
N PRO A 22 8.18 42.07 -9.81
CA PRO A 22 8.70 43.35 -9.35
C PRO A 22 8.60 43.43 -7.82
N ARG A 23 9.72 43.73 -7.16
CA ARG A 23 9.79 43.92 -5.71
C ARG A 23 9.51 42.67 -4.85
N VAL A 24 9.61 41.48 -5.43
CA VAL A 24 9.52 40.21 -4.71
C VAL A 24 10.75 39.36 -5.03
N ALA A 25 11.48 38.93 -4.00
CA ALA A 25 12.60 38.00 -4.12
C ALA A 25 12.42 36.82 -3.16
N LEU A 26 12.93 35.65 -3.51
CA LEU A 26 12.81 34.45 -2.70
C LEU A 26 14.19 33.80 -2.58
N HIS A 27 14.70 33.70 -1.35
CA HIS A 27 16.02 33.14 -1.03
C HIS A 27 15.88 31.84 -0.26
N THR A 28 16.48 30.78 -0.75
CA THR A 28 16.57 29.49 -0.04
C THR A 28 17.90 29.36 0.67
N ARG A 29 17.97 28.52 1.70
CA ARG A 29 19.27 28.06 2.24
C ARG A 29 19.69 26.81 1.49
N GLU A 30 20.96 26.74 1.06
CA GLU A 30 21.50 25.60 0.29
C GLU A 30 21.28 24.25 0.97
N ASN A 31 21.21 24.24 2.30
CA ASN A 31 21.08 23.02 3.11
C ASN A 31 19.65 22.78 3.66
N ASP A 32 18.69 23.69 3.42
CA ASP A 32 17.30 23.57 3.92
C ASP A 32 16.30 24.22 2.95
N VAL A 33 15.81 23.41 2.01
CA VAL A 33 14.79 23.82 1.02
C VAL A 33 13.36 23.88 1.60
N ARG A 34 13.14 23.44 2.85
CA ARG A 34 11.85 23.57 3.54
C ARG A 34 11.67 24.95 4.14
N ARG A 35 12.71 25.79 4.12
CA ARG A 35 12.63 27.21 4.47
C ARG A 35 13.11 28.09 3.33
N ALA A 36 12.29 29.07 2.97
CA ALA A 36 12.69 30.15 2.08
C ALA A 36 12.40 31.50 2.73
N CYS A 37 13.30 32.47 2.56
CA CYS A 37 13.09 33.86 2.90
C CYS A 37 12.47 34.56 1.70
N LEU A 38 11.17 34.87 1.80
CA LEU A 38 10.47 35.76 0.88
C LEU A 38 10.76 37.21 1.28
N VAL A 39 11.35 37.98 0.38
CA VAL A 39 11.69 39.39 0.55
C VAL A 39 10.72 40.21 -0.29
N LEU A 40 9.95 41.08 0.36
CA LEU A 40 9.07 42.05 -0.27
C LEU A 40 9.72 43.43 -0.18
N GLN A 41 9.77 44.19 -1.27
CA GLN A 41 10.40 45.52 -1.33
C GLN A 41 9.39 46.61 -1.74
N PRO A 42 8.46 47.02 -0.85
CA PRO A 42 7.51 48.08 -1.15
C PRO A 42 8.23 49.41 -1.42
N GLU A 43 7.63 50.26 -2.25
CA GLU A 43 8.23 51.56 -2.61
C GLU A 43 8.30 52.49 -1.41
N GLY A 44 9.48 53.05 -1.13
CA GLY A 44 9.68 53.95 0.01
C GLY A 44 9.76 53.26 1.37
N TRP A 45 9.82 51.93 1.42
CA TRP A 45 9.93 51.16 2.66
C TRP A 45 11.16 50.25 2.67
N MET A 46 11.61 49.88 3.87
CA MET A 46 12.67 48.89 4.03
C MET A 46 12.20 47.50 3.56
N PRO A 47 13.08 46.68 2.96
CA PRO A 47 12.76 45.31 2.58
C PRO A 47 12.21 44.50 3.75
N MET A 48 11.06 43.87 3.55
CA MET A 48 10.42 43.01 4.53
C MET A 48 10.80 41.56 4.27
N HIS A 49 11.45 40.93 5.24
CA HIS A 49 11.85 39.52 5.16
C HIS A 49 10.82 38.63 5.87
N THR A 50 10.17 37.74 5.13
CA THR A 50 9.23 36.73 5.64
C THR A 50 9.81 35.34 5.45
N THR A 51 9.75 34.48 6.47
CA THR A 51 10.17 33.08 6.34
C THR A 51 8.98 32.21 5.96
N VAL A 52 9.04 31.56 4.80
CA VAL A 52 8.09 30.56 4.32
C VAL A 52 8.60 29.18 4.71
N ASN A 53 7.82 28.45 5.52
CA ASN A 53 8.12 27.06 5.89
C ASN A 53 7.22 26.12 5.08
N PHE A 54 7.83 25.20 4.35
CA PHE A 54 7.14 24.18 3.56
C PHE A 54 7.14 22.85 4.34
N GLY A 55 5.96 22.39 4.78
CA GLY A 55 5.75 21.01 5.24
C GLY A 55 5.18 20.80 6.66
N ASP A 56 5.33 21.77 7.56
CA ASP A 56 5.05 21.55 9.01
C ASP A 56 3.88 22.41 9.54
N GLN A 57 3.05 22.94 8.64
CA GLN A 57 2.01 23.92 8.93
C GLN A 57 0.64 23.48 8.41
N CYS A 58 -0.41 23.95 9.08
CA CYS A 58 -1.76 23.80 8.56
C CYS A 58 -1.90 24.49 7.20
N PHE A 59 -2.44 23.81 6.20
CA PHE A 59 -2.64 24.39 4.86
C PHE A 59 -3.66 25.55 4.86
N VAL A 60 -4.52 25.64 5.87
CA VAL A 60 -5.53 26.70 6.05
C VAL A 60 -4.99 27.85 6.89
N THR A 61 -4.74 27.60 8.19
CA THR A 61 -4.38 28.64 9.16
C THR A 61 -2.90 29.03 9.13
N LYS A 62 -2.06 28.27 8.40
CA LYS A 62 -0.59 28.44 8.32
C LYS A 62 0.13 28.34 9.69
N THR A 63 -0.57 27.93 10.73
CA THR A 63 -0.01 27.68 12.06
C THR A 63 0.72 26.33 12.09
N ASN A 64 1.84 26.27 12.81
CA ASN A 64 2.69 25.08 12.91
C ASN A 64 2.35 24.24 14.16
N PHE A 65 2.90 23.02 14.24
CA PHE A 65 2.64 22.07 15.33
C PHE A 65 3.10 22.51 16.74
N ARG A 66 3.91 23.57 16.85
CA ARG A 66 4.33 24.14 18.14
C ARG A 66 3.22 24.96 18.77
N ASP A 67 2.40 25.57 17.92
CA ASP A 67 1.38 26.55 18.32
C ASP A 67 -0.05 25.99 18.19
N THR A 68 -0.23 24.88 17.46
CA THR A 68 -1.55 24.27 17.29
C THR A 68 -1.50 22.74 17.22
N LYS A 69 -2.67 22.13 17.42
CA LYS A 69 -2.90 20.70 17.21
C LYS A 69 -3.06 20.46 15.71
N LEU A 70 -2.26 19.57 15.15
CA LEU A 70 -2.21 19.24 13.72
C LEU A 70 -2.52 17.76 13.51
N GLY A 71 -3.17 17.48 12.40
CA GLY A 71 -3.54 16.15 11.95
C GLY A 71 -3.80 16.17 10.45
N VAL A 72 -4.40 15.10 9.93
CA VAL A 72 -4.77 14.96 8.52
C VAL A 72 -6.25 14.66 8.39
N GLY A 73 -6.83 15.15 7.29
CA GLY A 73 -8.20 14.83 6.91
C GLY A 73 -8.31 13.37 6.43
N VAL A 74 -9.24 12.59 6.97
CA VAL A 74 -9.49 11.19 6.60
C VAL A 74 -10.96 10.98 6.22
N MET A 75 -11.20 10.14 5.21
CA MET A 75 -12.54 9.73 4.75
C MET A 75 -12.61 8.22 4.56
N VAL A 76 -13.79 7.65 4.82
CA VAL A 76 -14.15 6.32 4.32
C VAL A 76 -15.37 6.48 3.40
N PRO A 77 -15.20 6.46 2.07
CA PRO A 77 -16.33 6.67 1.16
C PRO A 77 -17.41 5.60 1.42
N LYS A 78 -18.69 6.00 1.56
CA LYS A 78 -19.82 5.11 1.97
C LYS A 78 -19.98 3.80 1.17
N ARG A 79 -19.36 3.67 -0.01
CA ARG A 79 -19.39 2.48 -0.87
C ARG A 79 -18.05 1.75 -1.00
N LYS A 80 -16.97 2.33 -0.48
CA LYS A 80 -15.61 1.78 -0.54
C LYS A 80 -15.14 1.61 0.89
N ARG A 81 -14.93 0.38 1.34
CA ARG A 81 -14.36 0.07 2.66
C ARG A 81 -12.84 0.32 2.66
N VAL A 82 -12.44 1.49 2.19
CA VAL A 82 -11.08 1.92 1.89
C VAL A 82 -10.89 3.27 2.56
N ILE A 83 -9.75 3.46 3.22
CA ILE A 83 -9.43 4.70 3.92
C ILE A 83 -8.68 5.64 2.96
N GLU A 84 -9.22 6.84 2.77
CA GLU A 84 -8.68 7.87 1.90
C GLU A 84 -8.22 9.09 2.71
N SER A 85 -7.09 9.66 2.31
CA SER A 85 -6.53 10.91 2.84
C SER A 85 -5.51 11.44 1.84
N GLU A 86 -5.39 12.76 1.73
CA GLU A 86 -4.32 13.41 0.98
C GLU A 86 -3.12 13.77 1.87
N PHE A 87 -3.17 13.47 3.18
CA PHE A 87 -2.09 13.79 4.13
C PHE A 87 -1.67 15.27 4.15
N ASP A 88 -2.58 16.17 3.77
CA ASP A 88 -2.39 17.61 3.92
C ASP A 88 -2.63 17.98 5.39
N LEU A 89 -1.63 18.58 6.06
CA LEU A 89 -1.73 18.95 7.46
C LEU A 89 -2.82 20.00 7.67
N ILE A 90 -3.75 19.73 8.58
CA ILE A 90 -4.84 20.62 8.97
C ILE A 90 -4.89 20.78 10.49
N SER A 91 -5.09 22.01 10.96
CA SER A 91 -5.21 22.31 12.38
C SER A 91 -6.58 21.95 12.91
N LEU A 92 -6.64 21.59 14.19
CA LEU A 92 -7.91 21.29 14.85
C LEU A 92 -8.90 22.47 14.77
N PRO A 93 -8.50 23.75 14.97
CA PRO A 93 -9.38 24.89 14.74
C PRO A 93 -9.88 25.02 13.31
N ALA A 94 -9.04 24.77 12.30
CA ALA A 94 -9.49 24.79 10.91
C ALA A 94 -10.55 23.72 10.63
N PHE A 95 -10.40 22.54 11.24
CA PHE A 95 -11.37 21.47 11.12
C PHE A 95 -12.65 21.74 11.92
N GLN A 96 -12.57 22.10 13.19
CA GLN A 96 -13.73 22.22 14.06
C GLN A 96 -14.43 23.58 13.93
N ASP A 97 -13.67 24.66 14.09
CA ASP A 97 -14.20 26.02 14.22
C ASP A 97 -14.50 26.63 12.86
N LEU A 98 -13.64 26.39 11.85
CA LEU A 98 -13.82 26.88 10.49
C LEU A 98 -14.57 25.91 9.56
N GLY A 99 -14.89 24.71 10.04
CA GLY A 99 -15.68 23.73 9.28
C GLY A 99 -15.01 23.21 8.00
N VAL A 100 -13.67 23.25 7.88
CA VAL A 100 -12.98 22.81 6.66
C VAL A 100 -13.09 21.29 6.50
N ARG A 101 -13.60 20.84 5.35
CA ARG A 101 -13.84 19.41 5.02
C ARG A 101 -13.23 18.97 3.69
N PHE A 102 -12.39 19.79 3.09
CA PHE A 102 -11.75 19.51 1.79
C PHE A 102 -10.26 19.78 1.86
N SER A 103 -9.48 18.90 1.22
CA SER A 103 -8.02 19.03 1.10
C SER A 103 -7.64 20.10 0.09
N VAL A 104 -6.33 20.38 -0.04
CA VAL A 104 -5.81 21.31 -1.06
C VAL A 104 -6.23 20.89 -2.48
N HIS A 105 -6.42 19.58 -2.68
CA HIS A 105 -6.80 18.98 -3.96
C HIS A 105 -8.30 18.67 -4.07
N ASN A 106 -9.13 19.32 -3.24
CA ASN A 106 -10.58 19.17 -3.22
C ASN A 106 -11.04 17.71 -2.96
N VAL A 107 -10.26 16.97 -2.17
CA VAL A 107 -10.64 15.64 -1.68
C VAL A 107 -11.36 15.84 -0.34
N ALA A 108 -12.60 15.35 -0.26
CA ALA A 108 -13.41 15.49 0.94
C ALA A 108 -12.87 14.61 2.07
N PHE A 109 -13.01 15.09 3.31
CA PHE A 109 -12.74 14.34 4.52
C PHE A 109 -13.74 14.65 5.63
N GLU A 110 -14.02 13.66 6.48
CA GLU A 110 -15.02 13.75 7.56
C GLU A 110 -14.40 13.59 8.95
N HIS A 111 -13.20 13.02 9.01
CA HIS A 111 -12.45 12.82 10.23
C HIS A 111 -11.17 13.65 10.23
N TRP A 112 -10.78 14.11 11.41
CA TRP A 112 -9.48 14.69 11.66
C TRP A 112 -8.65 13.68 12.46
N LEU A 113 -7.65 13.08 11.82
CA LEU A 113 -6.75 12.12 12.45
C LEU A 113 -5.49 12.85 12.91
N PRO A 114 -5.24 12.97 14.23
CA PRO A 114 -3.99 13.57 14.71
C PRO A 114 -2.78 12.72 14.31
N LEU A 115 -1.68 13.40 13.97
CA LEU A 115 -0.40 12.76 13.68
C LEU A 115 0.63 13.08 14.77
N PRO A 116 1.48 12.13 15.19
CA PRO A 116 2.61 12.43 16.07
C PRO A 116 3.69 13.19 15.29
N LEU A 117 3.80 14.51 15.52
CA LEU A 117 4.82 15.36 14.88
C LEU A 117 6.01 15.67 15.80
N SER A 118 5.79 15.72 17.10
CA SER A 118 6.87 15.84 18.11
C SER A 118 6.36 15.27 19.41
N ARG A 119 7.23 15.01 20.39
CA ARG A 119 6.80 14.52 21.71
C ARG A 119 5.78 15.45 22.36
N ARG A 120 6.08 16.77 22.36
CA ARG A 120 5.18 17.80 22.92
C ARG A 120 3.84 17.81 22.20
N HIS A 121 3.86 17.78 20.87
CA HIS A 121 2.65 17.79 20.06
C HIS A 121 1.82 16.52 20.28
N TRP A 122 2.45 15.34 20.25
CA TRP A 122 1.79 14.06 20.49
C TRP A 122 1.11 14.00 21.86
N SER A 123 1.79 14.45 22.92
CA SER A 123 1.18 14.57 24.25
C SER A 123 -0.10 15.42 24.28
N SER A 124 -0.22 16.41 23.38
CA SER A 124 -1.40 17.28 23.29
C SER A 124 -2.53 16.72 22.41
N VAL A 125 -2.27 15.71 21.58
CA VAL A 125 -3.24 15.18 20.59
C VAL A 125 -3.57 13.70 20.73
N LYS A 126 -2.80 12.92 21.49
CA LYS A 126 -2.96 11.46 21.60
C LYS A 126 -4.37 11.00 21.96
N ASP A 127 -5.06 11.74 22.82
CA ASP A 127 -6.40 11.36 23.32
C ASP A 127 -7.49 11.52 22.25
N TYR A 128 -7.21 12.28 21.18
CA TYR A 128 -8.11 12.41 20.03
C TYR A 128 -8.02 11.22 19.05
N VAL A 129 -6.98 10.37 19.16
CA VAL A 129 -6.78 9.25 18.22
C VAL A 129 -7.80 8.14 18.44
N THR A 130 -8.05 7.75 19.69
CA THR A 130 -8.93 6.60 20.01
C THR A 130 -10.35 6.74 19.44
N PRO A 131 -11.05 7.88 19.60
CA PRO A 131 -12.37 8.06 19.01
C PRO A 131 -12.38 7.96 17.48
N VAL A 132 -11.34 8.51 16.82
CA VAL A 132 -11.20 8.45 15.36
C VAL A 132 -10.97 7.01 14.91
N MET A 133 -10.10 6.26 15.58
CA MET A 133 -9.86 4.85 15.28
C MET A 133 -11.13 4.01 15.43
N HIS A 134 -11.92 4.25 16.48
CA HIS A 134 -13.19 3.55 16.67
C HIS A 134 -14.17 3.86 15.52
N SER A 135 -14.33 5.13 15.15
CA SER A 135 -15.18 5.53 14.03
C SER A 135 -14.74 4.91 12.70
N LEU A 136 -13.44 4.94 12.42
CA LEU A 136 -12.88 4.34 11.21
C LEU A 136 -13.09 2.83 11.18
N ALA A 137 -12.86 2.13 12.30
CA ALA A 137 -13.04 0.69 12.38
C ALA A 137 -14.46 0.23 12.03
N VAL A 138 -15.46 0.98 12.52
CA VAL A 138 -16.87 0.79 12.16
C VAL A 138 -17.09 1.05 10.68
N ALA A 139 -16.59 2.17 10.16
CA ALA A 139 -16.79 2.58 8.77
C ALA A 139 -16.21 1.58 7.74
N ILE A 140 -15.04 1.00 8.01
CA ILE A 140 -14.45 -0.03 7.12
C ILE A 140 -14.94 -1.46 7.41
N SER A 141 -15.84 -1.63 8.39
CA SER A 141 -16.38 -2.93 8.81
C SER A 141 -15.28 -3.94 9.15
N LEU A 142 -14.31 -3.54 9.99
CA LEU A 142 -13.24 -4.45 10.40
C LEU A 142 -13.82 -5.68 11.10
N PRO A 143 -13.34 -6.90 10.78
CA PRO A 143 -13.73 -8.10 11.52
C PRO A 143 -13.36 -7.96 13.00
N SER A 144 -14.17 -8.51 13.90
CA SER A 144 -13.98 -8.40 15.36
C SER A 144 -12.57 -8.82 15.81
N ALA A 145 -11.97 -9.82 15.16
CA ALA A 145 -10.60 -10.28 15.44
C ALA A 145 -9.49 -9.25 15.14
N ASN A 146 -9.81 -8.18 14.40
CA ASN A 146 -8.93 -7.08 14.03
C ASN A 146 -9.54 -5.71 14.38
N ASN A 147 -10.59 -5.67 15.22
CA ASN A 147 -11.22 -4.41 15.63
C ASN A 147 -10.35 -3.70 16.69
N SER A 148 -9.22 -3.18 16.25
CA SER A 148 -8.26 -2.43 17.07
C SER A 148 -7.66 -1.28 16.27
N ALA A 149 -7.05 -0.31 16.96
CA ALA A 149 -6.35 0.79 16.30
C ALA A 149 -5.25 0.30 15.34
N VAL A 150 -4.53 -0.78 15.71
CA VAL A 150 -3.56 -1.42 14.82
C VAL A 150 -4.24 -2.02 13.59
N GLY A 151 -5.43 -2.62 13.73
CA GLY A 151 -6.20 -3.13 12.60
C GLY A 151 -6.63 -2.04 11.62
N VAL A 152 -7.02 -0.86 12.12
CA VAL A 152 -7.35 0.32 11.29
C VAL A 152 -6.11 0.84 10.57
N LEU A 153 -4.99 1.01 11.29
CA LEU A 153 -3.73 1.44 10.68
C LEU A 153 -3.22 0.44 9.65
N ALA A 154 -3.37 -0.87 9.92
CA ALA A 154 -3.02 -1.92 8.98
C ALA A 154 -3.85 -1.85 7.69
N ALA A 155 -5.15 -1.59 7.80
CA ALA A 155 -6.01 -1.37 6.63
C ALA A 155 -5.59 -0.11 5.88
N PHE A 156 -5.37 1.00 6.58
CA PHE A 156 -5.02 2.27 5.97
C PHE A 156 -3.66 2.23 5.26
N MET A 157 -2.65 1.66 5.90
CA MET A 157 -1.32 1.46 5.32
C MET A 157 -1.41 0.54 4.09
N ASN A 158 -2.17 -0.56 4.17
CA ASN A 158 -2.41 -1.43 3.02
C ASN A 158 -3.09 -0.71 1.85
N ASP A 159 -4.06 0.17 2.10
CA ASP A 159 -4.73 0.97 1.07
C ASP A 159 -3.80 1.98 0.40
N ILE A 160 -2.81 2.52 1.12
CA ILE A 160 -1.74 3.33 0.52
C ILE A 160 -0.89 2.46 -0.43
N VAL A 161 -0.50 1.26 -0.01
CA VAL A 161 0.29 0.34 -0.86
C VAL A 161 -0.49 -0.05 -2.12
N VAL A 162 -1.79 -0.31 -2.00
CA VAL A 162 -2.65 -0.63 -3.15
C VAL A 162 -2.71 0.55 -4.13
N ARG A 163 -2.91 1.78 -3.64
CA ARG A 163 -2.95 2.98 -4.49
C ARG A 163 -1.62 3.24 -5.20
N LEU A 164 -0.50 3.06 -4.50
CA LEU A 164 0.85 3.14 -5.08
C LEU A 164 1.04 2.20 -6.27
N ASN A 165 0.40 1.03 -6.24
CA ASN A 165 0.54 0.02 -7.27
C ASN A 165 -0.44 0.15 -8.45
N GLN A 166 -1.46 1.01 -8.34
CA GLN A 166 -2.45 1.25 -9.41
C GLN A 166 -2.01 2.29 -10.44
N VAL A 167 -0.86 2.95 -10.24
CA VAL A 167 -0.36 4.07 -11.05
C VAL A 167 0.01 3.66 -12.50
N ASP A 168 0.23 2.36 -12.75
CA ASP A 168 0.60 1.84 -14.08
C ASP A 168 -0.55 1.28 -14.92
N ALA A 169 -1.75 1.14 -14.36
CA ALA A 169 -2.88 0.62 -15.13
C ALA A 169 -3.46 1.77 -15.97
N HIS A 170 -3.10 1.82 -17.25
CA HIS A 170 -3.70 2.69 -18.27
C HIS A 170 -5.21 2.85 -18.05
N THR A 171 -5.64 3.95 -17.45
CA THR A 171 -6.98 4.53 -17.60
C THR A 171 -7.05 5.85 -16.84
N SER A 172 -7.01 6.94 -17.59
CA SER A 172 -7.80 8.12 -17.28
C SER A 172 -9.24 7.66 -17.01
N SER A 173 -9.74 7.75 -15.77
CA SER A 173 -11.19 7.75 -15.57
C SER A 173 -11.62 8.38 -14.25
N SER A 174 -12.36 9.48 -14.42
CA SER A 174 -13.54 9.92 -13.69
C SER A 174 -13.55 9.74 -12.18
N GLY A 175 -13.01 10.74 -11.47
CA GLY A 175 -13.57 11.13 -10.18
C GLY A 175 -14.94 11.76 -10.41
N ALA A 176 -15.95 11.33 -9.65
CA ALA A 176 -17.27 11.94 -9.68
C ALA A 176 -17.14 13.43 -9.32
N ALA A 177 -17.52 14.31 -10.24
CA ALA A 177 -17.48 15.75 -10.03
C ALA A 177 -18.43 16.14 -8.88
N TYR A 178 -17.90 16.85 -7.89
CA TYR A 178 -18.71 17.58 -6.93
C TYR A 178 -19.40 18.74 -7.66
N ARG A 179 -20.72 18.87 -7.56
CA ARG A 179 -21.45 20.08 -7.98
C ARG A 179 -21.42 21.06 -6.80
N GLY A 180 -20.50 22.01 -6.83
CA GLY A 180 -20.61 23.24 -6.05
C GLY A 180 -21.61 24.20 -6.70
N ASN A 181 -22.10 25.17 -5.94
CA ASN A 181 -23.14 26.12 -6.36
C ASN A 181 -22.67 27.15 -7.40
N ASP A 182 -21.40 27.11 -7.80
CA ASP A 182 -20.83 27.86 -8.91
C ASP A 182 -20.39 26.88 -10.01
N ASN A 183 -20.77 27.17 -11.27
CA ASN A 183 -20.69 26.29 -12.44
C ASN A 183 -19.26 25.92 -12.92
N VAL A 184 -18.27 25.83 -12.03
CA VAL A 184 -16.88 25.48 -12.37
C VAL A 184 -16.62 24.01 -12.02
N ARG A 185 -16.43 23.16 -13.05
CA ARG A 185 -15.98 21.77 -12.90
C ARG A 185 -14.50 21.74 -12.51
N ILE A 186 -14.19 21.55 -11.23
CA ILE A 186 -12.81 21.35 -10.77
C ILE A 186 -12.49 19.85 -10.74
N PRO A 187 -11.50 19.35 -11.51
CA PRO A 187 -11.08 17.96 -11.47
C PRO A 187 -10.55 17.56 -10.09
N GLN A 188 -10.97 16.41 -9.56
CA GLN A 188 -10.33 15.79 -8.39
C GLN A 188 -8.96 15.24 -8.80
N MET A 189 -7.88 15.76 -8.20
CA MET A 189 -6.50 15.39 -8.50
C MET A 189 -5.85 14.77 -7.25
N SER A 190 -5.93 13.45 -7.07
CA SER A 190 -5.25 12.79 -5.93
C SER A 190 -3.75 12.72 -6.19
N THR A 191 -2.95 13.35 -5.33
CA THR A 191 -1.48 13.39 -5.47
C THR A 191 -0.82 12.06 -5.14
N LEU A 192 -1.49 11.21 -4.36
CA LEU A 192 -1.03 9.84 -4.08
C LEU A 192 -0.97 8.94 -5.31
N ARG A 193 -1.62 9.32 -6.43
CA ARG A 193 -1.63 8.57 -7.68
C ARG A 193 -0.45 8.87 -8.61
N HIS A 194 0.31 9.93 -8.35
CA HIS A 194 1.45 10.28 -9.21
C HIS A 194 2.76 10.46 -8.40
N ALA A 195 2.69 10.43 -7.07
CA ALA A 195 3.79 10.77 -6.17
C ALA A 195 4.28 9.63 -5.27
N SER A 196 5.23 8.83 -5.72
CA SER A 196 5.90 7.83 -4.88
C SER A 196 6.35 8.40 -3.51
N GLU A 197 7.02 9.56 -3.42
CA GLU A 197 7.47 10.05 -2.10
C GLU A 197 6.35 10.55 -1.19
N LYS A 198 5.31 11.27 -1.66
CA LYS A 198 4.24 11.73 -0.74
C LYS A 198 3.50 10.53 -0.14
N ALA A 199 3.29 9.49 -0.93
CA ALA A 199 2.71 8.24 -0.45
C ALA A 199 3.65 7.50 0.53
N ILE A 200 4.97 7.53 0.29
CA ILE A 200 5.97 7.00 1.24
C ILE A 200 5.96 7.81 2.54
N GLU A 201 5.97 9.14 2.49
CA GLU A 201 5.88 10.02 3.66
C GLU A 201 4.59 9.77 4.45
N SER A 202 3.47 9.65 3.75
CA SER A 202 2.17 9.29 4.34
C SER A 202 2.24 7.95 5.07
N TYR A 203 2.91 6.95 4.47
CA TYR A 203 3.12 5.65 5.08
C TYR A 203 4.01 5.74 6.33
N PHE A 204 5.05 6.58 6.33
CA PHE A 204 5.89 6.85 7.50
C PHE A 204 5.11 7.57 8.62
N HIS A 205 4.21 8.50 8.31
CA HIS A 205 3.35 9.12 9.31
C HIS A 205 2.42 8.11 9.98
N LEU A 206 1.83 7.17 9.21
CA LEU A 206 1.03 6.09 9.79
C LEU A 206 1.87 5.09 10.58
N PHE A 207 3.07 4.78 10.11
CA PHE A 207 4.02 3.94 10.85
C PHE A 207 4.45 4.61 12.17
N HIS A 208 4.68 5.92 12.19
CA HIS A 208 4.98 6.66 13.40
C HIS A 208 3.81 6.60 14.40
N LEU A 209 2.58 6.82 13.93
CA LEU A 209 1.38 6.66 14.74
C LEU A 209 1.24 5.23 15.29
N LEU A 210 1.53 4.21 14.46
CA LEU A 210 1.54 2.82 14.88
C LEU A 210 2.55 2.56 16.02
N LEU A 211 3.77 3.10 15.92
CA LEU A 211 4.77 2.98 16.98
C LEU A 211 4.38 3.73 18.26
N CYS A 212 3.82 4.93 18.15
CA CYS A 212 3.33 5.69 19.30
C CYS A 212 2.26 4.91 20.07
N LEU A 213 1.36 4.22 19.37
CA LEU A 213 0.35 3.37 20.01
C LEU A 213 0.98 2.09 20.60
N ALA A 214 1.83 1.40 19.83
CA ALA A 214 2.44 0.13 20.27
C ALA A 214 3.36 0.30 21.49
N THR A 215 4.08 1.42 21.58
CA THR A 215 4.94 1.73 22.74
C THR A 215 4.17 2.28 23.94
N ALA A 216 2.93 2.74 23.76
CA ALA A 216 2.05 3.15 24.85
C ALA A 216 1.26 1.98 25.45
N ASP A 217 0.99 0.94 24.67
CA ASP A 217 0.28 -0.27 25.09
C ASP A 217 1.02 -1.55 24.61
N PRO A 218 1.85 -2.17 25.48
CA PRO A 218 2.57 -3.40 25.17
C PRO A 218 1.68 -4.60 24.78
N LYS A 219 0.38 -4.54 25.09
CA LYS A 219 -0.58 -5.56 24.65
C LYS A 219 -0.68 -5.60 23.13
N LEU A 220 -0.55 -4.46 22.45
CA LEU A 220 -0.60 -4.40 20.98
C LEU A 220 0.57 -5.16 20.33
N VAL A 221 1.76 -5.07 20.93
CA VAL A 221 2.95 -5.83 20.51
C VAL A 221 2.74 -7.33 20.76
N THR A 222 2.20 -7.67 21.94
CA THR A 222 1.86 -9.06 22.28
C THR A 222 0.85 -9.68 21.30
N ASP A 223 -0.18 -8.91 20.92
CA ASP A 223 -1.18 -9.33 19.95
C ASP A 223 -0.60 -9.51 18.55
N ALA A 224 0.32 -8.61 18.12
CA ALA A 224 1.05 -8.75 16.87
C ALA A 224 1.92 -10.03 16.86
N ASN A 225 2.68 -10.26 17.93
CA ASN A 225 3.48 -11.47 18.12
C ASN A 225 2.61 -12.74 18.05
N ASN A 226 1.44 -12.73 18.70
CA ASN A 226 0.50 -13.86 18.68
C ASN A 226 -0.05 -14.12 17.27
N LYS A 227 -0.38 -13.08 16.50
CA LYS A 227 -0.85 -13.22 15.11
C LYS A 227 0.24 -13.85 14.23
N ILE A 228 1.49 -13.41 14.38
CA ILE A 228 2.62 -13.95 13.60
C ILE A 228 2.92 -15.39 14.01
N LYS A 229 2.97 -15.71 15.31
CA LYS A 229 3.17 -17.09 15.80
C LYS A 229 2.08 -18.04 15.28
N ARG A 230 0.82 -17.62 15.27
CA ARG A 230 -0.29 -18.43 14.71
C ARG A 230 -0.12 -18.66 13.21
N PHE A 231 0.27 -17.64 12.46
CA PHE A 231 0.57 -17.77 11.03
C PHE A 231 1.70 -18.79 10.80
N MET A 232 2.79 -18.67 11.56
CA MET A 232 3.94 -19.58 11.50
C MET A 232 3.61 -21.00 11.96
N GLY A 233 2.67 -21.17 12.88
CA GLY A 233 2.11 -22.46 13.29
C GLY A 233 1.16 -23.10 12.28
N GLY A 234 1.15 -22.65 11.02
CA GLY A 234 0.35 -23.23 9.93
C GLY A 234 -1.08 -22.71 9.81
N LYS A 235 -1.51 -21.76 10.66
CA LYS A 235 -2.82 -21.10 10.53
C LYS A 235 -2.77 -19.95 9.52
N THR A 236 -2.36 -20.28 8.30
CA THR A 236 -2.11 -19.30 7.22
C THR A 236 -3.35 -18.97 6.39
N SER A 237 -4.47 -19.68 6.57
CA SER A 237 -5.62 -19.58 5.67
C SER A 237 -6.32 -18.23 5.72
N LYS A 238 -7.16 -17.93 4.73
CA LYS A 238 -8.00 -16.71 4.68
C LYS A 238 -8.95 -16.59 5.88
N ILE A 239 -9.26 -17.70 6.53
CA ILE A 239 -10.08 -17.71 7.76
C ILE A 239 -9.23 -17.22 8.94
N SER A 240 -8.03 -17.77 9.11
CA SER A 240 -7.15 -17.46 10.24
C SER A 240 -6.35 -16.16 10.08
N CYS A 241 -6.01 -15.81 8.84
CA CYS A 241 -5.28 -14.60 8.46
C CYS A 241 -5.96 -13.97 7.23
N PRO A 242 -7.06 -13.20 7.41
CA PRO A 242 -7.87 -12.71 6.27
C PRO A 242 -7.12 -11.81 5.29
N ASN A 243 -6.16 -11.03 5.77
CA ASN A 243 -5.40 -10.08 4.97
C ASN A 243 -3.89 -10.22 5.25
N LEU A 244 -3.13 -10.62 4.23
CA LEU A 244 -1.66 -10.75 4.32
C LEU A 244 -0.95 -9.40 4.43
N GLY A 245 -1.50 -8.33 3.82
CA GLY A 245 -0.97 -6.97 3.98
C GLY A 245 -1.07 -6.49 5.44
N HIS A 246 -2.14 -6.86 6.15
CA HIS A 246 -2.24 -6.56 7.58
C HIS A 246 -1.16 -7.31 8.39
N LEU A 247 -0.89 -8.58 8.05
CA LEU A 247 0.19 -9.35 8.68
C LEU A 247 1.55 -8.65 8.54
N LEU A 248 1.82 -8.08 7.36
CA LEU A 248 3.04 -7.32 7.09
C LEU A 248 3.12 -6.02 7.91
N VAL A 249 1.99 -5.39 8.22
CA VAL A 249 1.98 -4.23 9.14
C VAL A 249 2.19 -4.67 10.59
N TYR A 250 1.60 -5.78 11.04
CA TYR A 250 1.84 -6.31 12.39
C TYR A 250 3.33 -6.64 12.62
N LEU A 251 4.05 -7.09 11.59
CA LEU A 251 5.49 -7.32 11.65
C LEU A 251 6.32 -6.07 11.96
N LEU A 252 5.82 -4.88 11.61
CA LEU A 252 6.52 -3.62 11.89
C LEU A 252 6.63 -3.34 13.40
N ILE A 253 5.77 -3.94 14.21
CA ILE A 253 5.74 -3.77 15.68
C ILE A 253 5.98 -5.06 16.46
N SER A 254 6.30 -6.18 15.80
CA SER A 254 6.49 -7.47 16.47
C SER A 254 7.94 -7.71 16.90
N ASP A 255 8.18 -8.45 17.96
CA ASP A 255 9.55 -8.84 18.38
C ASP A 255 10.08 -10.05 17.60
N ILE A 256 9.31 -10.55 16.64
CA ILE A 256 9.65 -11.74 15.84
C ILE A 256 10.36 -11.30 14.57
N ASP A 257 11.54 -11.87 14.33
CA ASP A 257 12.29 -11.63 13.10
C ASP A 257 11.62 -12.26 11.87
N MET A 258 11.74 -11.59 10.73
CA MET A 258 11.30 -12.12 9.45
C MET A 258 12.28 -13.22 8.99
N THR A 259 11.86 -14.48 9.15
CA THR A 259 12.64 -15.65 8.70
C THR A 259 12.36 -16.02 7.24
N GLU A 260 13.26 -16.78 6.61
CA GLU A 260 13.04 -17.30 5.25
C GLU A 260 11.81 -18.23 5.18
N ALA A 261 11.59 -19.06 6.21
CA ALA A 261 10.41 -19.92 6.31
C ALA A 261 9.11 -19.10 6.32
N MET A 262 9.11 -17.96 7.03
CA MET A 262 7.98 -17.05 7.07
C MET A 262 7.69 -16.41 5.71
N ARG A 263 8.73 -15.91 5.02
CA ARG A 263 8.61 -15.38 3.66
C ARG A 263 8.03 -16.42 2.70
N LYS A 264 8.54 -17.66 2.74
CA LYS A 264 8.02 -18.79 1.95
C LYS A 264 6.55 -19.04 2.25
N ALA A 265 6.14 -19.06 3.52
CA ALA A 265 4.74 -19.25 3.91
C ALA A 265 3.82 -18.12 3.40
N ILE A 266 4.26 -16.85 3.47
CA ILE A 266 3.51 -15.70 2.93
C ILE A 266 3.36 -15.81 1.42
N ILE A 267 4.45 -16.13 0.71
CA ILE A 267 4.46 -16.27 -0.76
C ILE A 267 3.54 -17.41 -1.18
N THR A 268 3.68 -18.61 -0.61
CA THR A 268 2.85 -19.77 -0.94
C THR A 268 1.38 -19.51 -0.66
N GLU A 269 1.04 -18.89 0.47
CA GLU A 269 -0.33 -18.52 0.77
C GLU A 269 -0.89 -17.49 -0.22
N ALA A 270 -0.10 -16.49 -0.61
CA ALA A 270 -0.51 -15.49 -1.59
C ALA A 270 -0.80 -16.13 -2.95
N ILE A 271 0.10 -16.99 -3.44
CA ILE A 271 -0.09 -17.74 -4.69
C ILE A 271 -1.37 -18.56 -4.61
N THR A 272 -1.53 -19.35 -3.53
CA THR A 272 -2.69 -20.23 -3.31
C THR A 272 -4.01 -19.45 -3.32
N ARG A 273 -4.09 -18.31 -2.63
CA ARG A 273 -5.30 -17.48 -2.59
C ARG A 273 -5.67 -16.89 -3.94
N ASN A 274 -4.66 -16.58 -4.75
CA ASN A 274 -4.89 -15.90 -6.02
C ASN A 274 -5.17 -16.86 -7.18
N VAL A 275 -5.10 -18.18 -6.99
CA VAL A 275 -5.45 -19.16 -8.02
C VAL A 275 -6.84 -18.89 -8.61
N VAL A 276 -7.82 -18.50 -7.79
CA VAL A 276 -9.17 -18.19 -8.30
C VAL A 276 -9.15 -17.04 -9.30
N TRP A 277 -8.40 -15.98 -9.02
CA TRP A 277 -8.26 -14.82 -9.89
C TRP A 277 -7.39 -15.13 -11.11
N MET A 278 -6.40 -16.01 -10.97
CA MET A 278 -5.59 -16.48 -12.09
C MET A 278 -6.45 -17.25 -13.12
N LEU A 279 -7.28 -18.18 -12.66
CA LEU A 279 -8.04 -19.08 -13.52
C LEU A 279 -9.34 -18.45 -14.06
N ASP A 280 -10.02 -17.62 -13.27
CA ASP A 280 -11.34 -17.11 -13.61
C ASP A 280 -11.27 -15.88 -14.53
N ARG A 281 -12.30 -15.73 -15.38
CA ARG A 281 -12.47 -14.59 -16.28
C ARG A 281 -12.62 -13.24 -15.58
N ARG A 282 -13.00 -13.22 -14.30
CA ARG A 282 -13.06 -11.98 -13.49
C ARG A 282 -11.67 -11.49 -13.07
N GLY A 283 -10.63 -12.30 -13.25
CA GLY A 283 -9.24 -11.91 -13.06
C GLY A 283 -8.45 -12.06 -14.35
N SER A 284 -7.39 -12.86 -14.32
CA SER A 284 -6.42 -13.00 -15.43
C SER A 284 -6.90 -13.93 -16.55
N ASN A 285 -8.01 -14.65 -16.36
CA ASN A 285 -8.63 -15.51 -17.37
C ASN A 285 -7.66 -16.51 -18.00
N MET A 286 -6.88 -17.23 -17.17
CA MET A 286 -5.95 -18.28 -17.60
C MET A 286 -6.44 -19.68 -17.17
N PRO A 287 -7.63 -20.13 -17.59
CA PRO A 287 -8.24 -21.37 -17.13
C PRO A 287 -7.44 -22.62 -17.55
N GLU A 288 -6.60 -22.53 -18.57
CA GLU A 288 -5.70 -23.60 -19.01
C GLU A 288 -4.67 -23.98 -17.94
N LEU A 289 -4.32 -23.08 -17.02
CA LEU A 289 -3.42 -23.38 -15.90
C LEU A 289 -4.04 -24.31 -14.85
N SER A 290 -5.35 -24.59 -14.95
CA SER A 290 -6.01 -25.63 -14.16
C SER A 290 -5.63 -27.05 -14.59
N TYR A 291 -5.12 -27.22 -15.82
CA TYR A 291 -4.47 -28.47 -16.21
C TYR A 291 -3.13 -28.59 -15.50
N LEU A 292 -2.95 -29.65 -14.70
CA LEU A 292 -1.73 -29.90 -13.95
C LEU A 292 -0.83 -30.87 -14.74
N GLU A 293 0.00 -30.32 -15.61
CA GLU A 293 0.92 -31.04 -16.49
C GLU A 293 1.84 -32.01 -15.72
N PRO A 294 2.21 -33.16 -16.32
CA PRO A 294 3.08 -34.15 -15.71
C PRO A 294 4.56 -33.75 -15.79
N ASP A 295 4.92 -32.79 -16.65
CA ASP A 295 6.30 -32.33 -16.83
C ASP A 295 6.95 -31.94 -15.49
N TYR A 296 8.22 -32.30 -15.35
CA TYR A 296 9.01 -31.93 -14.17
C TYR A 296 9.16 -30.40 -14.07
N VAL A 297 9.45 -29.76 -15.21
CA VAL A 297 9.62 -28.31 -15.33
C VAL A 297 8.62 -27.75 -16.35
N SER A 298 7.94 -26.67 -15.99
CA SER A 298 6.99 -25.99 -16.87
C SER A 298 7.28 -24.49 -16.91
N GLY A 299 8.04 -24.08 -17.94
CA GLY A 299 8.38 -22.67 -18.16
C GLY A 299 7.14 -21.79 -18.33
N TYR A 300 6.11 -22.31 -19.02
CA TYR A 300 4.84 -21.60 -19.18
C TYR A 300 4.12 -21.41 -17.84
N ARG A 301 4.03 -22.43 -16.98
CA ARG A 301 3.39 -22.27 -15.65
C ARG A 301 4.14 -21.24 -14.80
N LEU A 302 5.47 -21.33 -14.76
CA LEU A 302 6.31 -20.36 -14.05
C LEU A 302 6.04 -18.93 -14.53
N LYS A 303 6.02 -18.71 -15.85
CA LYS A 303 5.78 -17.38 -16.42
C LYS A 303 4.35 -16.89 -16.20
N ARG A 304 3.34 -17.68 -16.59
CA ARG A 304 1.94 -17.24 -16.56
C ARG A 304 1.38 -17.12 -15.16
N THR A 305 1.77 -18.00 -14.23
CA THR A 305 1.40 -17.82 -12.82
C THR A 305 2.03 -16.55 -12.25
N PHE A 306 3.21 -16.14 -12.71
CA PHE A 306 3.77 -14.86 -12.29
C PHE A 306 2.95 -13.68 -12.83
N GLU A 307 2.74 -13.65 -14.15
CA GLU A 307 1.98 -12.59 -14.84
C GLU A 307 0.58 -12.39 -14.23
N ALA A 308 -0.13 -13.49 -13.96
CA ALA A 308 -1.47 -13.46 -13.37
C ALA A 308 -1.54 -12.86 -11.96
N ASN A 309 -0.40 -12.73 -11.28
CA ASN A 309 -0.29 -12.34 -9.88
C ASN A 309 0.56 -11.09 -9.65
N ARG A 310 1.00 -10.42 -10.72
CA ARG A 310 1.95 -9.30 -10.69
C ARG A 310 1.55 -8.23 -9.68
N THR A 311 0.29 -7.81 -9.65
CA THR A 311 -0.20 -6.82 -8.69
C THR A 311 0.00 -7.28 -7.25
N SER A 312 -0.40 -8.51 -6.91
CA SER A 312 -0.26 -9.05 -5.55
C SER A 312 1.22 -9.13 -5.14
N TYR A 313 2.11 -9.51 -6.05
CA TYR A 313 3.54 -9.62 -5.75
C TYR A 313 4.19 -8.27 -5.55
N ARG A 314 3.81 -7.24 -6.33
CA ARG A 314 4.30 -5.87 -6.11
C ARG A 314 3.89 -5.32 -4.74
N LEU A 315 2.67 -5.61 -4.27
CA LEU A 315 2.24 -5.26 -2.90
C LEU A 315 3.15 -5.91 -1.85
N LEU A 316 3.43 -7.21 -1.98
CA LEU A 316 4.30 -7.95 -1.05
C LEU A 316 5.74 -7.41 -1.06
N MET A 317 6.31 -7.18 -2.25
CA MET A 317 7.66 -6.63 -2.40
C MET A 317 7.76 -5.23 -1.81
N PHE A 318 6.76 -4.37 -2.03
CA PHE A 318 6.71 -3.04 -1.41
C PHE A 318 6.73 -3.14 0.11
N SER A 319 5.85 -3.97 0.69
CA SER A 319 5.75 -4.12 2.14
C SER A 319 7.04 -4.68 2.76
N GLU A 320 7.72 -5.63 2.11
CA GLU A 320 9.02 -6.15 2.58
C GLU A 320 10.14 -5.11 2.40
N LEU A 321 10.16 -4.35 1.30
CA LEU A 321 11.09 -3.24 1.10
C LEU A 321 10.92 -2.17 2.18
N PHE A 322 9.68 -1.75 2.45
CA PHE A 322 9.40 -0.80 3.51
C PHE A 322 9.85 -1.34 4.88
N ARG A 323 9.50 -2.59 5.20
CA ARG A 323 9.93 -3.23 6.46
C ARG A 323 11.45 -3.20 6.60
N ARG A 324 12.21 -3.53 5.55
CA ARG A 324 13.68 -3.47 5.55
C ARG A 324 14.23 -2.08 5.83
N ILE A 325 13.57 -1.03 5.37
CA ILE A 325 14.02 0.36 5.54
C ILE A 325 13.59 0.94 6.90
N ALA A 326 12.35 0.67 7.30
CA ALA A 326 11.80 1.17 8.55
C ALA A 326 12.30 0.40 9.78
N ARG A 327 12.56 -0.91 9.62
CA ARG A 327 13.00 -1.82 10.68
C ARG A 327 13.83 -2.99 10.11
N PRO A 328 15.09 -2.74 9.71
CA PRO A 328 15.96 -3.74 9.09
C PRO A 328 16.20 -4.96 9.98
N SER A 329 16.43 -4.71 11.27
CA SER A 329 16.66 -5.69 12.33
C SER A 329 15.84 -5.32 13.58
N ASN A 330 15.73 -6.26 14.51
CA ASN A 330 15.16 -6.01 15.85
C ASN A 330 16.19 -5.48 16.85
N GLU A 331 17.38 -5.04 16.39
CA GLU A 331 18.43 -4.49 17.26
C GLU A 331 18.02 -3.16 17.90
N LYS A 332 17.29 -2.32 17.17
CA LYS A 332 16.69 -1.10 17.70
C LYS A 332 15.33 -1.41 18.32
N THR A 333 15.09 -0.92 19.53
CA THR A 333 13.78 -1.05 20.18
C THR A 333 12.73 -0.19 19.47
N LEU A 334 11.44 -0.51 19.65
CA LEU A 334 10.35 0.28 19.08
C LEU A 334 10.36 1.72 19.60
N GLU A 335 10.76 1.95 20.84
CA GLU A 335 10.93 3.27 21.44
C GLU A 335 12.04 4.07 20.75
N GLN A 336 13.18 3.45 20.46
CA GLN A 336 14.27 4.11 19.76
C GLN A 336 13.83 4.54 18.34
N ILE A 337 13.17 3.64 17.60
CA ILE A 337 12.67 3.95 16.26
C ILE A 337 11.61 5.06 16.30
N ARG A 338 10.67 5.00 17.26
CA ARG A 338 9.67 6.04 17.50
C ARG A 338 10.33 7.39 17.78
N ASP A 339 11.34 7.40 18.64
CA ASP A 339 12.01 8.60 19.08
C ASP A 339 12.77 9.28 17.93
N GLU A 340 13.44 8.51 17.08
CA GLU A 340 14.03 9.03 15.85
C GLU A 340 12.99 9.61 14.87
N LEU A 341 11.77 9.05 14.82
CA LEU A 341 10.68 9.62 14.02
C LEU A 341 10.13 10.90 14.64
N PHE A 342 10.13 11.05 15.97
CA PHE A 342 9.83 12.34 16.59
C PHE A 342 10.83 13.42 16.19
N ASP A 343 12.12 13.09 16.13
CA ASP A 343 13.18 14.01 15.73
C ASP A 343 13.03 14.46 14.27
N ARG A 344 12.44 13.61 13.43
CA ARG A 344 12.15 13.88 12.00
C ARG A 344 10.71 14.32 11.73
N HIS A 345 9.91 14.58 12.76
CA HIS A 345 8.50 14.95 12.64
C HIS A 345 7.63 13.95 11.86
N GLY A 346 7.95 12.66 11.98
CA GLY A 346 7.29 11.57 11.25
C GLY A 346 7.79 11.38 9.83
N ALA A 347 8.77 12.17 9.36
CA ALA A 347 9.35 12.02 8.04
C ALA A 347 10.26 10.78 7.96
N PRO A 348 10.39 10.18 6.76
CA PRO A 348 11.37 9.12 6.50
C PRO A 348 12.80 9.56 6.84
N PRO A 349 13.70 8.60 7.12
CA PRO A 349 15.14 8.90 7.19
C PRO A 349 15.63 9.64 5.93
N THR A 350 16.65 10.49 6.08
CA THR A 350 17.21 11.27 4.98
C THR A 350 17.60 10.35 3.82
N GLY A 351 17.13 10.66 2.61
CA GLY A 351 17.35 9.84 1.42
C GLY A 351 16.44 8.62 1.27
N ALA A 352 15.79 8.14 2.34
CA ALA A 352 14.96 6.93 2.29
C ALA A 352 13.71 7.11 1.39
N ALA A 353 13.11 8.31 1.34
CA ALA A 353 11.99 8.59 0.44
C ALA A 353 12.40 8.45 -1.04
N LEU A 354 13.55 9.03 -1.41
CA LEU A 354 14.10 8.92 -2.77
C LEU A 354 14.49 7.48 -3.09
N GLN A 355 15.16 6.78 -2.17
CA GLN A 355 15.52 5.38 -2.31
C GLN A 355 14.28 4.52 -2.52
N LEU A 356 13.29 4.59 -1.61
CA LEU A 356 12.03 3.87 -1.74
C LEU A 356 11.32 4.21 -3.06
N SER A 357 11.28 5.46 -3.48
CA SER A 357 10.64 5.83 -4.74
C SER A 357 11.32 5.20 -5.97
N THR A 358 12.64 5.07 -5.93
CA THR A 358 13.44 4.47 -7.00
C THR A 358 13.29 2.97 -7.00
N GLU A 359 13.38 2.35 -5.83
CA GLU A 359 13.18 0.92 -5.66
C GLU A 359 11.77 0.50 -6.03
N VAL A 360 10.74 1.26 -5.64
CA VAL A 360 9.35 0.97 -6.04
C VAL A 360 9.19 0.93 -7.55
N ARG A 361 9.77 1.89 -8.28
CA ARG A 361 9.78 1.85 -9.75
C ARG A 361 10.46 0.60 -10.28
N ARG A 362 11.62 0.21 -9.73
CA ARG A 362 12.30 -1.03 -10.11
C ARG A 362 11.46 -2.28 -9.82
N LEU A 363 10.68 -2.30 -8.73
CA LEU A 363 9.75 -3.40 -8.44
C LEU A 363 8.68 -3.59 -9.52
N HIS A 364 8.36 -2.55 -10.30
CA HIS A 364 7.43 -2.67 -11.42
C HIS A 364 8.01 -3.46 -12.59
N ASP A 365 9.32 -3.44 -12.78
CA ASP A 365 10.02 -4.13 -13.87
C ASP A 365 10.21 -5.63 -13.61
N ILE A 366 9.95 -6.09 -12.37
CA ILE A 366 10.07 -7.50 -12.00
C ILE A 366 8.93 -8.31 -12.62
N ASP A 367 9.29 -9.29 -13.44
CA ASP A 367 8.37 -10.10 -14.23
C ASP A 367 8.53 -11.62 -14.06
N ASN A 368 9.39 -12.05 -13.13
CA ASN A 368 9.68 -13.47 -12.90
C ASN A 368 9.97 -13.81 -11.43
N PHE A 369 9.83 -15.09 -11.11
CA PHE A 369 9.99 -15.61 -9.76
C PHE A 369 11.40 -15.45 -9.17
N PRO A 370 12.51 -15.72 -9.89
CA PRO A 370 13.85 -15.51 -9.35
C PRO A 370 14.11 -14.09 -8.84
N HIS A 371 13.76 -13.05 -9.62
CA HIS A 371 13.90 -11.66 -9.16
C HIS A 371 12.94 -11.33 -8.02
N PHE A 372 11.71 -11.84 -8.06
CA PHE A 372 10.77 -11.70 -6.94
C PHE A 372 11.28 -12.35 -5.64
N PHE A 373 11.92 -13.51 -5.71
CA PHE A 373 12.50 -14.17 -4.55
C PHE A 373 13.66 -13.39 -3.95
N ASN A 374 14.54 -12.83 -4.78
CA ASN A 374 15.58 -11.90 -4.34
C ASN A 374 14.97 -10.72 -3.57
N GLU A 375 13.93 -10.10 -4.12
CA GLU A 375 13.28 -8.96 -3.46
C GLU A 375 12.61 -9.32 -2.15
N MET A 376 11.99 -10.49 -2.11
CA MET A 376 11.38 -10.98 -0.88
C MET A 376 12.41 -11.40 0.17
N GLY A 377 13.70 -11.46 -0.15
CA GLY A 377 14.77 -11.87 0.75
C GLY A 377 14.87 -13.39 0.93
N ILE A 378 14.54 -14.16 -0.11
CA ILE A 378 14.77 -15.61 -0.17
C ILE A 378 16.19 -15.84 -0.69
N VAL A 379 17.07 -16.40 0.14
CA VAL A 379 18.47 -16.63 -0.24
C VAL A 379 18.58 -17.90 -1.08
N ARG A 380 17.86 -18.96 -0.69
CA ARG A 380 17.89 -20.25 -1.38
C ARG A 380 16.70 -20.38 -2.31
N HIS A 381 16.94 -20.05 -3.58
CA HIS A 381 15.92 -20.16 -4.62
C HIS A 381 15.53 -21.63 -4.87
N PRO A 382 14.24 -21.95 -4.97
CA PRO A 382 13.82 -23.26 -5.43
C PRO A 382 14.25 -23.46 -6.90
N SER A 383 14.64 -24.69 -7.27
CA SER A 383 14.85 -25.05 -8.68
C SER A 383 13.55 -24.88 -9.47
N ALA A 384 13.67 -24.74 -10.79
CA ALA A 384 12.51 -24.62 -11.67
C ALA A 384 11.55 -25.83 -11.55
N GLU A 385 12.11 -27.03 -11.34
CA GLU A 385 11.35 -28.27 -11.09
C GLU A 385 10.58 -28.21 -9.77
N ASN A 386 11.29 -27.93 -8.67
CA ASN A 386 10.69 -27.85 -7.34
C ASN A 386 9.59 -26.79 -7.30
N PHE A 387 9.85 -25.63 -7.90
CA PHE A 387 8.86 -24.56 -7.90
C PHE A 387 7.69 -24.83 -8.84
N THR A 388 7.90 -25.50 -9.97
CA THR A 388 6.80 -26.02 -10.82
C THR A 388 5.90 -26.96 -10.01
N SER A 389 6.48 -27.83 -9.17
CA SER A 389 5.70 -28.67 -8.25
C SER A 389 4.89 -27.83 -7.25
N VAL A 390 5.54 -26.86 -6.57
CA VAL A 390 4.88 -25.95 -5.62
C VAL A 390 3.70 -25.20 -6.25
N LEU A 391 3.84 -24.71 -7.48
CA LEU A 391 2.75 -24.01 -8.18
C LEU A 391 1.57 -24.94 -8.49
N ARG A 392 1.82 -26.21 -8.84
CA ARG A 392 0.77 -27.21 -9.01
C ARG A 392 0.07 -27.52 -7.68
N ASP A 393 0.83 -27.61 -6.59
CA ASP A 393 0.28 -27.85 -5.26
C ASP A 393 -0.54 -26.66 -4.76
N CYS A 394 -0.13 -25.42 -5.04
CA CYS A 394 -0.95 -24.22 -4.75
C CYS A 394 -2.32 -24.28 -5.45
N VAL A 395 -2.40 -24.79 -6.68
CA VAL A 395 -3.69 -24.99 -7.36
C VAL A 395 -4.53 -26.03 -6.62
N LYS A 396 -3.95 -27.21 -6.29
CA LYS A 396 -4.68 -28.25 -5.53
C LYS A 396 -5.15 -27.73 -4.17
N ASP A 397 -4.28 -27.04 -3.45
CA ASP A 397 -4.57 -26.50 -2.12
C ASP A 397 -5.61 -25.39 -2.16
N SER A 398 -5.63 -24.56 -3.21
CA SER A 398 -6.68 -23.56 -3.42
C SER A 398 -8.06 -24.22 -3.52
N MET A 399 -8.14 -25.35 -4.25
CA MET A 399 -9.38 -26.13 -4.38
C MET A 399 -9.75 -26.79 -3.06
N LYS A 400 -8.78 -27.47 -2.41
CA LYS A 400 -8.97 -28.16 -1.13
C LYS A 400 -9.44 -27.21 -0.02
N ARG A 401 -8.95 -25.98 0.00
CA ARG A 401 -9.26 -24.96 1.01
C ARG A 401 -10.51 -24.14 0.66
N GLY A 402 -11.17 -24.45 -0.46
CA GLY A 402 -12.39 -23.75 -0.89
C GLY A 402 -12.15 -22.29 -1.30
N TYR A 403 -10.93 -21.95 -1.72
CA TYR A 403 -10.64 -20.67 -2.37
C TYR A 403 -11.07 -20.68 -3.83
N SER A 404 -10.97 -21.86 -4.47
CA SER A 404 -11.38 -22.12 -5.84
C SER A 404 -12.21 -23.41 -5.92
N VAL A 405 -12.90 -23.60 -7.05
CA VAL A 405 -13.50 -24.89 -7.44
C VAL A 405 -12.98 -25.33 -8.79
N TRP A 406 -13.00 -26.63 -9.05
CA TRP A 406 -12.63 -27.19 -10.35
C TRP A 406 -13.71 -26.84 -11.39
N GLY A 407 -13.57 -25.66 -12.01
CA GLY A 407 -14.51 -25.17 -13.01
C GLY A 407 -14.46 -25.91 -14.35
N LEU A 408 -13.38 -26.65 -14.63
CA LEU A 408 -13.20 -27.39 -15.88
C LEU A 408 -12.91 -28.87 -15.65
N PRO A 409 -13.49 -29.76 -16.47
CA PRO A 409 -13.02 -31.14 -16.58
C PRO A 409 -11.57 -31.18 -17.08
N VAL A 410 -10.80 -32.15 -16.58
CA VAL A 410 -9.37 -32.31 -16.94
C VAL A 410 -9.12 -32.40 -18.46
N PRO A 411 -9.91 -33.14 -19.26
CA PRO A 411 -9.72 -33.17 -20.72
C PRO A 411 -9.93 -31.80 -21.38
N THR A 412 -10.84 -30.99 -20.84
CA THR A 412 -11.10 -29.63 -21.33
C THR A 412 -9.95 -28.70 -21.00
N ALA A 413 -9.41 -28.77 -19.77
CA ALA A 413 -8.24 -28.00 -19.38
C ALA A 413 -7.01 -28.37 -20.23
N LEU A 414 -6.80 -29.67 -20.49
CA LEU A 414 -5.76 -30.17 -21.39
C LEU A 414 -5.94 -29.64 -22.82
N ALA A 415 -7.15 -29.67 -23.37
CA ALA A 415 -7.45 -29.14 -24.70
C ALA A 415 -7.10 -27.65 -24.82
N LEU A 416 -7.47 -26.85 -23.81
CA LEU A 416 -7.12 -25.43 -23.76
C LEU A 416 -5.61 -25.23 -23.67
N ARG A 417 -4.92 -26.01 -22.82
CA ARG A 417 -3.48 -25.91 -22.66
C ARG A 417 -2.73 -26.32 -23.92
N SER A 418 -3.11 -27.42 -24.55
CA SER A 418 -2.49 -27.92 -25.79
C SER A 418 -2.64 -26.96 -26.97
N ARG A 419 -3.70 -26.14 -26.99
CA ARG A 419 -3.85 -25.08 -28.00
C ARG A 419 -2.83 -23.96 -27.84
N ILE A 420 -2.40 -23.67 -26.61
CA ILE A 420 -1.47 -22.59 -26.29
C ILE A 420 -0.02 -23.11 -26.29
N GLU A 421 0.19 -24.32 -25.77
CA GLU A 421 1.47 -25.01 -25.69
C GLU A 421 1.31 -26.43 -26.25
N PRO A 422 1.48 -26.62 -27.58
CA PRO A 422 1.25 -27.92 -28.24
C PRO A 422 2.11 -29.07 -27.71
N ASN A 423 3.26 -28.75 -27.12
CA ASN A 423 4.21 -29.73 -26.60
C ASN A 423 4.04 -30.02 -25.09
N VAL A 424 2.94 -29.56 -24.47
CA VAL A 424 2.67 -29.84 -23.05
C VAL A 424 2.56 -31.34 -22.80
N GLY A 425 3.14 -31.84 -21.71
CA GLY A 425 3.04 -33.25 -21.33
C GLY A 425 1.59 -33.67 -21.10
N VAL A 426 1.26 -34.87 -21.58
CA VAL A 426 -0.07 -35.46 -21.45
C VAL A 426 -0.03 -36.58 -20.41
N ARG A 427 -0.85 -36.47 -19.36
CA ARG A 427 -1.01 -37.55 -18.36
C ARG A 427 -1.51 -38.84 -19.04
N ALA A 428 -1.04 -39.98 -18.54
CA ALA A 428 -1.50 -41.29 -18.98
C ALA A 428 -3.04 -41.37 -18.98
N ASN A 429 -3.61 -41.94 -20.05
CA ASN A 429 -5.06 -42.10 -20.29
C ASN A 429 -5.84 -40.85 -20.70
N LEU A 430 -5.19 -39.72 -20.98
CA LEU A 430 -5.85 -38.55 -21.55
C LEU A 430 -5.59 -38.44 -23.05
N VAL A 431 -6.63 -38.06 -23.80
CA VAL A 431 -6.54 -37.74 -25.23
C VAL A 431 -6.85 -36.26 -25.39
N VAL A 432 -6.00 -35.55 -26.12
CA VAL A 432 -6.22 -34.14 -26.47
C VAL A 432 -7.44 -34.05 -27.37
N ARG A 433 -8.41 -33.22 -26.98
CA ARG A 433 -9.64 -32.96 -27.76
C ARG A 433 -9.68 -31.51 -28.20
N ASN A 434 -10.61 -31.17 -29.10
CA ASN A 434 -10.88 -29.78 -29.43
C ASN A 434 -11.47 -29.05 -28.21
N PRO A 435 -11.03 -27.81 -27.93
CA PRO A 435 -11.58 -27.03 -26.83
C PRO A 435 -13.04 -26.64 -27.11
N PRO A 436 -13.87 -26.50 -26.06
CA PRO A 436 -15.27 -26.13 -26.22
C PRO A 436 -15.43 -24.69 -26.71
N GLY A 437 -16.57 -24.39 -27.34
CA GLY A 437 -16.85 -23.08 -27.91
C GLY A 437 -17.01 -21.95 -26.87
N PRO A 438 -16.99 -20.67 -27.30
CA PRO A 438 -17.03 -19.51 -26.39
C PRO A 438 -18.23 -19.47 -25.44
N ARG A 439 -19.40 -19.97 -25.87
CA ARG A 439 -20.61 -20.05 -25.04
C ARG A 439 -20.47 -20.97 -23.82
N TYR A 440 -19.70 -22.05 -23.94
CA TYR A 440 -19.40 -22.92 -22.80
C TYR A 440 -18.44 -22.20 -21.85
N MET A 441 -17.36 -21.64 -22.41
CA MET A 441 -16.34 -20.92 -21.62
C MET A 441 -16.90 -19.73 -20.84
N SER A 442 -17.91 -19.04 -21.36
CA SER A 442 -18.56 -17.92 -20.67
C SER A 442 -19.43 -18.33 -19.48
N ARG A 443 -19.69 -19.63 -19.28
CA ARG A 443 -20.43 -20.16 -18.13
C ARG A 443 -19.51 -20.72 -17.03
N ILE A 444 -18.23 -20.92 -17.35
CA ILE A 444 -17.26 -21.46 -16.41
C ILE A 444 -16.90 -20.41 -15.37
N THR A 445 -16.82 -20.85 -14.12
CA THR A 445 -16.35 -20.08 -12.98
C THR A 445 -15.48 -20.96 -12.11
N PHE A 446 -14.41 -20.39 -11.57
CA PHE A 446 -13.56 -21.03 -10.56
C PHE A 446 -13.87 -20.51 -9.16
N PHE A 447 -14.78 -19.53 -9.03
CA PHE A 447 -15.29 -19.12 -7.72
C PHE A 447 -16.18 -20.20 -7.10
N PRO A 448 -16.03 -20.49 -5.79
CA PRO A 448 -16.98 -21.32 -5.08
C PRO A 448 -18.36 -20.63 -5.01
N ASP A 449 -19.42 -21.42 -5.09
CA ASP A 449 -20.79 -20.93 -4.87
C ASP A 449 -20.91 -20.36 -3.44
N LYS A 450 -21.59 -19.20 -3.33
CA LYS A 450 -21.75 -18.49 -2.04
C LYS A 450 -22.49 -19.32 -0.99
N ASP A 451 -23.26 -20.32 -1.40
CA ASP A 451 -24.17 -21.09 -0.53
C ASP A 451 -23.52 -22.33 0.11
N ARG A 452 -22.23 -22.59 -0.10
CA ARG A 452 -21.50 -23.73 0.52
C ARG A 452 -20.56 -23.36 1.66
N ARG A 453 -20.69 -22.16 2.24
CA ARG A 453 -19.94 -21.74 3.44
C ARG A 453 -20.88 -21.63 4.64
N SER A 454 -21.30 -22.78 5.15
CA SER A 454 -21.78 -22.97 6.53
C SER A 454 -20.62 -23.46 7.40
#